data_AF-A0A8S9YPC6-F1
#
_entry.id   AF-A0A8S9YPC6-F1
#
_cell.length_a   1.000
_cell.length_b   1.000
_cell.length_c   1.000
_cell.angle_alpha   90.00
_cell.angle_beta   90.00
_cell.angle_gamma   90.00
#
_symmetry.space_group_name_H-M   'P 1'
#
loop_
_entity.id
_entity.type
_entity.pdbx_description
1 polymer ?
#
loop_
_entity_poly.entity_id
_entity_poly.type
_entity_poly.pdbx_seq_one_letter_code
_entity_poly.pdbx_strand_id
1 'polypeptide(L)' 'MHKLIILLSIVVAIFIVPMNTLFIEDCVRDCRHDFVECIDFCRIGRMIRIECLEECRMTLSDCLSVTCRED' A
#
# COMPACT_ATOMS: atom_id res chain seq x y z
N MET A 1 -5.73 6.30 21.08
CA MET A 1 -6.03 4.91 20.70
C MET A 1 -6.33 4.72 19.20
N HIS A 2 -6.97 5.67 18.49
CA HIS A 2 -7.26 5.52 17.05
C HIS A 2 -6.03 5.52 16.11
N LYS A 3 -4.96 6.27 16.44
CA LYS A 3 -3.72 6.29 15.64
C LYS A 3 -3.06 4.92 15.52
N LEU A 4 -3.16 4.08 16.56
CA LEU A 4 -2.58 2.73 16.56
C LEU A 4 -3.36 1.78 15.64
N ILE A 5 -4.68 1.94 15.58
CA ILE A 5 -5.58 1.11 14.77
C ILE A 5 -5.32 1.36 13.28
N ILE A 6 -5.15 2.63 12.88
CA ILE A 6 -4.83 2.99 11.48
C ILE A 6 -3.47 2.40 11.07
N LEU A 7 -2.45 2.51 11.94
CA LEU A 7 -1.14 1.90 11.73
C LEU A 7 -1.22 0.38 11.58
N LEU A 8 -2.02 -0.28 12.41
CA LEU A 8 -2.25 -1.73 12.34
C LEU A 8 -2.95 -2.13 11.05
N SER A 9 -3.96 -1.38 10.59
CA SER A 9 -4.66 -1.65 9.34
C SER A 9 -3.74 -1.57 8.11
N ILE A 10 -2.78 -0.63 8.12
CA ILE A 10 -1.77 -0.49 7.06
C ILE A 10 -0.82 -1.70 7.05
N VAL A 11 -0.33 -2.11 8.22
CA VAL A 11 0.57 -3.28 8.33
C VAL A 11 -0.16 -4.57 7.93
N VAL A 12 -1.43 -4.72 8.28
CA VAL A 12 -2.24 -5.88 7.91
C VAL A 12 -2.52 -5.93 6.41
N ALA A 13 -2.75 -4.77 5.76
CA ALA A 13 -2.84 -4.70 4.30
C ALA A 13 -1.52 -5.13 3.62
N ILE A 14 -0.37 -4.88 4.27
CA ILE A 14 0.93 -5.37 3.80
C ILE A 14 1.10 -6.89 4.00
N PHE A 15 0.26 -7.61 4.74
CA PHE A 15 0.46 -9.05 4.95
C PHE A 15 -0.63 -9.95 4.37
N ILE A 16 -1.79 -9.41 3.98
CA ILE A 16 -2.93 -10.20 3.52
C ILE A 16 -3.25 -9.92 2.04
N VAL A 17 -2.33 -10.25 1.13
CA VAL A 17 -2.69 -10.52 -0.28
C VAL A 17 -2.08 -11.86 -0.65
N PRO A 18 -2.88 -12.86 -1.06
CA PRO A 18 -2.38 -14.21 -1.31
C PRO A 18 -1.44 -14.24 -2.52
N MET A 19 -0.22 -14.74 -2.30
CA MET A 19 0.81 -14.94 -3.33
C MET A 19 0.58 -16.26 -4.06
N ASN A 20 -0.15 -16.25 -5.18
CA ASN A 20 -0.47 -17.49 -5.90
C ASN A 20 0.08 -17.60 -7.33
N THR A 21 0.64 -16.56 -7.95
CA THR A 21 1.33 -16.68 -9.25
C THR A 21 2.59 -15.80 -9.29
N LEU A 22 3.72 -16.35 -9.74
CA LEU A 22 5.03 -15.66 -9.74
C LEU A 22 5.00 -14.30 -10.46
N PHE A 23 4.12 -14.13 -11.46
CA PHE A 23 3.97 -12.89 -12.21
C PHE A 23 3.13 -11.84 -11.45
N ILE A 24 2.09 -12.28 -10.73
CA ILE A 24 1.40 -11.44 -9.74
C ILE A 24 2.36 -11.10 -8.60
N GLU A 25 3.27 -12.00 -8.21
CA GLU A 25 4.18 -11.80 -7.08
C GLU A 25 5.11 -10.60 -7.28
N ASP A 26 5.75 -10.50 -8.46
CA ASP A 26 6.61 -9.35 -8.78
C ASP A 26 5.79 -8.05 -8.90
N CYS A 27 4.63 -8.09 -9.55
CA CYS A 27 3.77 -6.91 -9.68
C CYS A 27 3.25 -6.41 -8.33
N VAL A 28 2.73 -7.33 -7.50
CA VAL A 28 2.23 -7.02 -6.15
C VAL A 28 3.36 -6.48 -5.30
N ARG A 29 4.57 -7.04 -5.41
CA ARG A 29 5.75 -6.55 -4.70
C ARG A 29 6.12 -5.13 -5.12
N ASP A 30 6.08 -4.82 -6.41
CA ASP A 30 6.39 -3.48 -6.92
C ASP A 30 5.32 -2.47 -6.45
N CYS A 31 4.04 -2.79 -6.57
CA CYS A 31 2.96 -1.95 -6.03
C CYS A 31 3.09 -1.70 -4.52
N ARG A 32 3.55 -2.70 -3.76
CA ARG A 32 3.80 -2.58 -2.32
C ARG A 32 5.02 -1.72 -2.03
N HIS A 33 6.06 -1.83 -2.85
CA HIS A 33 7.27 -1.03 -2.73
C HIS A 33 6.92 0.45 -2.92
N ASP A 34 6.18 0.79 -3.97
CA ASP A 34 5.71 2.15 -4.24
C ASP A 34 4.82 2.71 -3.11
N PHE A 35 3.97 1.85 -2.53
CA PHE A 35 3.17 2.23 -1.37
C PHE A 35 4.01 2.58 -0.14
N VAL A 36 5.06 1.79 0.14
CA VAL A 36 5.98 2.06 1.25
C VAL A 36 6.75 3.35 1.02
N GLU A 37 7.25 3.59 -0.20
CA GLU A 37 7.91 4.86 -0.55
C GLU A 37 6.96 6.05 -0.39
N CYS A 38 5.69 5.91 -0.78
CA CYS A 38 4.67 6.95 -0.60
C CYS A 38 4.42 7.25 0.88
N ILE A 39 4.33 6.22 1.73
CA ILE A 39 4.21 6.40 3.19
C ILE A 39 5.44 7.11 3.75
N ASP A 40 6.64 6.72 3.33
CA ASP A 40 7.88 7.34 3.77
C ASP A 40 7.95 8.81 3.33
N PHE A 41 7.46 9.14 2.14
CA PHE A 41 7.31 10.51 1.70
C PHE A 41 6.35 11.31 2.59
N CYS A 42 5.15 10.78 2.87
CA CYS A 42 4.20 11.40 3.81
C CYS A 42 4.81 11.59 5.20
N ARG A 43 5.65 10.65 5.65
CA ARG A 43 6.32 10.69 6.96
C ARG A 43 7.45 11.72 7.00
N ILE A 44 8.33 11.75 6.00
CA ILE A 44 9.48 12.67 5.90
C ILE A 44 9.00 14.10 5.72
N GLY A 45 7.97 14.32 4.89
CA GLY A 45 7.35 15.63 4.69
C GLY A 45 6.63 16.18 5.92
N ARG A 46 6.57 15.43 7.04
CA ARG A 46 5.72 15.71 8.22
C ARG A 46 4.24 15.92 7.83
N MET A 47 3.84 15.41 6.68
CA MET A 47 2.48 15.40 6.15
C MET A 47 1.80 14.07 6.51
N ILE A 48 1.95 13.62 7.76
CA ILE A 48 1.15 12.50 8.30
C ILE A 48 -0.28 13.00 8.54
N ARG A 49 -0.91 13.50 7.48
CA ARG A 49 -2.31 13.82 7.37
C ARG A 49 -2.98 12.59 6.79
N ILE A 50 -4.19 12.34 7.25
CA ILE A 50 -5.02 11.21 6.80
C ILE A 50 -5.14 11.25 5.27
N GLU A 51 -5.24 12.44 4.69
CA GLU A 51 -5.30 12.70 3.25
C GLU A 51 -4.11 12.11 2.47
N CYS A 52 -2.87 12.30 2.95
CA CYS A 52 -1.67 11.76 2.28
C CYS A 52 -1.63 10.22 2.32
N LEU A 53 -2.02 9.64 3.46
CA LEU A 53 -2.09 8.18 3.61
C LEU A 53 -3.24 7.57 2.79
N GLU A 54 -4.36 8.28 2.66
CA GLU A 54 -5.47 7.88 1.80
C GLU A 54 -5.08 7.91 0.32
N GLU A 55 -4.31 8.92 -0.10
CA GLU A 55 -3.76 9.01 -1.45
C GLU A 55 -2.84 7.83 -1.75
N CYS A 56 -1.86 7.54 -0.87
CA CYS A 56 -1.00 6.36 -1.02
C CYS A 56 -1.81 5.05 -1.09
N ARG A 57 -2.87 4.92 -0.28
CA ARG A 57 -3.75 3.74 -0.30
C ARG A 57 -4.51 3.63 -1.62
N MET A 58 -5.00 4.74 -2.19
CA MET A 58 -5.66 4.74 -3.50
C MET A 58 -4.67 4.31 -4.59
N THR A 59 -3.44 4.84 -4.58
CA THR A 59 -2.40 4.43 -5.53
C THR A 59 -2.09 2.94 -5.45
N LEU A 60 -1.99 2.37 -4.23
CA LEU A 60 -1.81 0.92 -4.05
C LEU A 60 -3.00 0.14 -4.63
N SER A 61 -4.22 0.59 -4.37
CA SER A 61 -5.44 -0.05 -4.89
C SER A 61 -5.49 -0.03 -6.43
N ASP A 62 -5.15 1.11 -7.03
CA ASP A 62 -5.10 1.25 -8.49
C ASP A 62 -3.99 0.38 -9.09
N CYS A 63 -2.80 0.36 -8.49
CA CYS A 63 -1.70 -0.48 -8.94
C CYS A 63 -2.07 -1.98 -8.92
N LEU A 64 -2.68 -2.44 -7.82
CA LEU A 64 -3.12 -3.83 -7.70
C LEU A 64 -4.27 -4.18 -8.65
N SER A 65 -5.19 -3.25 -8.92
CA SER A 65 -6.38 -3.49 -9.74
C SER A 65 -6.17 -3.29 -11.24
N VAL A 66 -5.26 -2.41 -11.64
CA VAL A 66 -4.97 -2.08 -13.05
C VAL A 66 -3.76 -2.85 -13.55
N THR A 67 -2.72 -2.97 -12.74
CA THR A 67 -1.41 -3.52 -13.17
C THR A 67 -1.29 -5.00 -12.82
N CYS A 68 -1.76 -5.40 -11.63
CA CYS A 68 -1.60 -6.78 -11.14
C CYS A 68 -2.84 -7.66 -11.32
N ARG A 69 -3.87 -7.17 -12.01
CA ARG A 69 -5.00 -8.03 -12.38
C ARG A 69 -4.53 -9.04 -13.42
N GLU A 70 -4.51 -10.32 -13.01
CA GLU A 70 -4.84 -11.42 -13.90
C GLU A 70 -6.28 -11.21 -14.38
N ASP A 71 -6.49 -11.19 -15.71
CA ASP A 71 -7.81 -11.43 -16.33
C ASP A 71 -8.34 -12.83 -15.94
#